data_AF-A0A1Q3ALK4-F1
#
_entry.id   AF-A0A1Q3ALK4-F1
#
_cell.length_a   1.000
_cell.length_b   1.000
_cell.length_c   1.000
_cell.angle_alpha   90.00
_cell.angle_beta   90.00
_cell.angle_gamma   90.00
#
_symmetry.space_group_name_H-M   'P 1'
#
loop_
_entity.id
_entity.type
_entity.pdbx_description
1 polymer ?
#
loop_
_entity_poly.entity_id
_entity_poly.type
_entity_poly.pdbx_seq_one_letter_code
_entity_poly.pdbx_strand_id
1 'polypeptide(L)'
;DEESSKMEEPTCYECNKPGHFKNKCPNLKKKELFKKKNEYFKKKKAMVATWSDSDLSSSEEESDEEVAHIAYMAIEDEEENEVNFTFNELQNAYEKLYEEYENVCLKNKTLKKNAISMSKEIENLKGENSKFLNEIESLKDKNKENEKLKIEIDALKKSFSTFSNSSDKLDNLLGLQRCVFDKAGLGYEQMKNVKHFKIFFVKKVEPQFVCNCCGKLGHV
;
A
#
# COMPACT_ATOMS: atom_id res chain seq x y z
N ASP A 1 24.16 -41.84 -0.40
CA ASP A 1 23.92 -41.41 -1.78
C ASP A 1 23.09 -40.14 -1.78
N GLU A 2 23.77 -38.99 -1.87
CA GLU A 2 23.15 -37.66 -2.02
C GLU A 2 22.94 -37.39 -3.52
N GLU A 3 21.69 -37.45 -3.97
CA GLU A 3 21.34 -37.19 -5.35
C GLU A 3 20.95 -35.71 -5.52
N SER A 4 21.89 -34.93 -6.06
CA SER A 4 21.71 -33.50 -6.35
C SER A 4 20.72 -33.33 -7.51
N SER A 5 19.53 -32.83 -7.24
CA SER A 5 18.56 -32.40 -8.26
C SER A 5 19.04 -31.10 -8.91
N LYS A 6 19.61 -31.21 -10.10
CA LYS A 6 19.95 -30.06 -10.95
C LYS A 6 18.66 -29.34 -11.35
N MET A 7 18.45 -28.13 -10.84
CA MET A 7 17.38 -27.26 -11.34
C MET A 7 17.71 -26.82 -12.77
N GLU A 8 16.93 -27.28 -13.75
CA GLU A 8 17.04 -26.82 -15.14
C GLU A 8 16.67 -25.32 -15.23
N GLU A 9 17.55 -24.51 -15.81
CA GLU A 9 17.28 -23.10 -16.04
C GLU A 9 16.14 -22.92 -17.07
N PRO A 10 15.20 -21.98 -16.84
CA PRO A 10 14.10 -21.76 -17.75
C PRO A 10 14.59 -21.29 -19.13
N THR A 11 14.19 -21.99 -20.18
CA THR A 11 14.52 -21.66 -21.58
C THR A 11 13.43 -20.80 -22.21
N CYS A 12 13.82 -19.73 -22.89
CA CYS A 12 12.90 -18.85 -23.58
C CYS A 12 12.38 -19.47 -24.88
N TYR A 13 11.07 -19.71 -24.99
CA TYR A 13 10.43 -20.27 -26.21
C TYR A 13 10.49 -19.40 -27.47
N GLU A 14 10.86 -18.11 -27.36
CA GLU A 14 10.96 -17.19 -28.53
C GLU A 14 12.37 -17.08 -29.09
N CYS A 15 13.41 -17.34 -28.28
CA CYS A 15 14.80 -17.23 -28.74
C CYS A 15 15.66 -18.46 -28.41
N ASN A 16 15.07 -19.51 -27.82
CA ASN A 16 15.70 -20.75 -27.40
C ASN A 16 17.00 -20.57 -26.59
N LYS A 17 17.05 -19.53 -25.75
CA LYS A 17 18.19 -19.28 -24.85
C LYS A 17 17.77 -19.52 -23.39
N PRO A 18 18.60 -20.17 -22.57
CA PRO A 18 18.35 -20.33 -21.13
C PRO A 18 18.44 -18.99 -20.38
N GLY A 19 17.96 -18.99 -19.13
CA GLY A 19 18.10 -17.88 -18.18
C GLY A 19 16.98 -16.82 -18.20
N HIS A 20 15.93 -16.96 -19.03
CA HIS A 20 14.78 -16.05 -19.00
C HIS A 20 13.50 -16.64 -19.61
N PHE A 21 12.35 -16.20 -19.11
CA PHE A 21 11.04 -16.53 -19.69
C PHE A 21 10.70 -15.62 -20.88
N LYS A 22 9.74 -16.03 -21.72
CA LYS A 22 9.24 -15.30 -22.90
C LYS A 22 9.02 -13.80 -22.62
N ASN A 23 8.37 -13.45 -21.52
CA ASN A 23 8.09 -12.06 -21.12
C ASN A 23 9.33 -11.16 -20.91
N LYS A 24 10.52 -11.72 -20.67
CA LYS A 24 11.78 -10.98 -20.48
C LYS A 24 12.72 -11.08 -21.69
N CYS A 25 12.27 -11.64 -22.81
CA CYS A 25 13.10 -11.81 -24.00
C CYS A 25 13.52 -10.46 -24.59
N PRO A 26 14.83 -10.18 -24.74
CA PRO A 26 15.32 -8.95 -25.39
C PRO A 26 14.81 -8.78 -26.83
N ASN A 27 14.56 -9.89 -27.53
CA ASN A 27 14.08 -9.87 -28.91
C ASN A 27 12.60 -9.45 -29.04
N LEU A 28 11.78 -9.67 -28.01
CA LEU A 28 10.40 -9.18 -27.98
C LEU A 28 10.35 -7.65 -27.85
N LYS A 29 11.22 -7.07 -27.00
CA LYS A 29 11.32 -5.60 -26.85
C LYS A 29 11.73 -4.90 -28.15
N LYS A 30 12.62 -5.52 -28.96
CA LYS A 30 13.00 -4.96 -30.26
C LYS A 30 11.83 -4.98 -31.25
N LYS A 31 11.07 -6.09 -31.35
CA LYS A 31 9.90 -6.19 -32.25
C LYS A 31 8.79 -5.18 -31.91
N GLU A 32 8.56 -4.88 -30.64
CA GLU A 32 7.56 -3.87 -30.23
C GLU A 32 7.97 -2.44 -30.59
N LEU A 33 9.26 -2.10 -30.49
CA LEU A 33 9.77 -0.77 -30.82
C LEU A 33 9.65 -0.44 -32.32
N PHE A 34 9.86 -1.43 -33.20
CA PHE A 34 9.67 -1.25 -34.65
C PHE A 34 8.20 -1.08 -35.03
N LYS A 35 7.27 -1.80 -34.37
CA LYS A 35 5.82 -1.64 -34.59
C LYS A 35 5.33 -0.26 -34.16
N LYS A 36 5.74 0.22 -32.98
CA LYS A 36 5.34 1.55 -32.45
C LYS A 36 5.81 2.71 -33.34
N LYS A 37 7.01 2.61 -33.94
CA LYS A 37 7.50 3.62 -34.89
C LYS A 37 6.67 3.65 -36.18
N ASN A 38 6.40 2.50 -36.78
CA ASN A 38 5.56 2.43 -37.99
C ASN A 38 4.12 2.91 -37.75
N GLU A 39 3.57 2.64 -36.57
CA GLU A 39 2.22 3.09 -36.20
C GLU A 39 2.15 4.61 -35.96
N TYR A 40 3.17 5.19 -35.29
CA TYR A 40 3.28 6.64 -35.12
C TYR A 40 3.42 7.40 -36.46
N PHE A 41 4.25 6.89 -37.39
CA PHE A 41 4.41 7.48 -38.71
C PHE A 41 3.14 7.39 -39.57
N LYS A 42 2.40 6.26 -39.51
CA LYS A 42 1.11 6.12 -40.22
C LYS A 42 0.01 7.04 -39.68
N LYS A 43 -0.05 7.23 -38.36
CA LYS A 43 -1.07 8.08 -37.70
C LYS A 43 -0.87 9.57 -37.98
N LYS A 44 0.39 10.01 -38.12
CA LYS A 44 0.72 11.41 -38.45
C LYS A 44 0.43 11.78 -39.91
N LYS A 45 0.55 10.81 -40.83
CA LYS A 45 0.23 10.99 -42.27
C LYS A 45 -1.29 11.00 -42.53
N ALA A 46 -2.06 10.23 -41.76
CA ALA A 46 -3.52 10.17 -41.87
C ALA A 46 -4.25 11.41 -41.32
N MET A 47 -3.71 12.10 -40.30
CA MET A 47 -4.36 13.28 -39.71
C MET A 47 -4.17 14.59 -40.50
N VAL A 48 -3.18 14.66 -41.41
CA VAL A 48 -2.92 15.88 -42.20
C VAL A 48 -3.76 15.91 -43.49
N ALA A 49 -4.16 14.76 -44.02
CA ALA A 49 -4.88 14.66 -45.29
C ALA A 49 -6.39 14.97 -45.19
N THR A 50 -6.97 15.07 -44.00
CA THR A 50 -8.43 15.21 -43.87
C THR A 50 -8.91 16.66 -43.72
N TRP A 51 -8.07 17.64 -43.40
CA TRP A 51 -8.54 18.94 -42.87
C TRP A 51 -7.76 20.16 -43.39
N SER A 52 -7.67 20.35 -44.71
CA SER A 52 -7.40 21.68 -45.30
C SER A 52 -7.69 21.69 -46.80
N ASP A 53 -8.97 21.73 -47.17
CA ASP A 53 -9.35 22.13 -48.52
C ASP A 53 -10.52 23.12 -48.45
N SER A 54 -10.17 24.41 -48.40
CA SER A 54 -11.00 25.61 -48.58
C SER A 54 -10.09 26.84 -48.34
N ASP A 55 -9.80 27.77 -49.23
CA ASP A 55 -9.93 27.94 -50.68
C ASP A 55 -9.08 29.19 -51.04
N LEU A 56 -8.63 29.30 -52.30
CA LEU A 56 -8.49 30.51 -53.14
C LEU A 56 -7.15 30.60 -53.91
N SER A 57 -7.26 30.28 -55.20
CA SER A 57 -6.71 30.97 -56.38
C SER A 57 -5.35 31.66 -56.26
N SER A 58 -4.33 31.12 -56.95
CA SER A 58 -3.42 31.93 -57.78
C SER A 58 -2.60 31.08 -58.74
N SER A 59 -2.64 31.50 -60.01
CA SER A 59 -1.61 31.46 -61.06
C SER A 59 -1.01 30.12 -61.51
N GLU A 60 -1.18 29.89 -62.82
CA GLU A 60 -0.37 29.10 -63.75
C GLU A 60 1.09 28.95 -63.32
N GLU A 61 1.56 27.72 -63.15
CA GLU A 61 2.86 27.23 -63.61
C GLU A 61 2.73 25.70 -63.70
N GLU A 62 3.09 25.14 -64.85
CA GLU A 62 3.26 23.69 -65.03
C GLU A 62 4.36 23.19 -64.08
N SER A 63 3.99 22.39 -63.10
CA SER A 63 4.92 21.44 -62.48
C SER A 63 4.28 20.08 -62.43
N ASP A 64 5.07 19.08 -62.83
CA ASP A 64 4.75 17.66 -62.84
C ASP A 64 4.36 17.17 -61.43
N GLU A 65 3.13 17.42 -61.03
CA GLU A 65 2.50 16.75 -59.90
C GLU A 65 1.86 15.47 -60.45
N GLU A 66 2.54 14.34 -60.25
CA GLU A 66 1.96 13.01 -60.42
C GLU A 66 0.74 12.86 -59.47
N VAL A 67 -0.41 13.33 -59.94
CA VAL A 67 -1.72 13.05 -59.35
C VAL A 67 -1.88 11.54 -59.45
N ALA A 68 -1.67 10.85 -58.33
CA ALA A 68 -2.00 9.45 -58.20
C ALA A 68 -3.52 9.30 -58.34
N HIS A 69 -3.98 9.20 -59.58
CA HIS A 69 -5.31 8.74 -59.93
C HIS A 69 -5.49 7.41 -59.19
N ILE A 70 -6.39 7.40 -58.21
CA ILE A 70 -6.86 6.17 -57.58
C ILE A 70 -7.37 5.32 -58.74
N ALA A 71 -6.60 4.27 -59.04
CA ALA A 71 -6.70 3.40 -60.20
C ALA A 71 -8.07 3.40 -60.90
N TYR A 72 -8.11 3.99 -62.11
CA TYR A 72 -9.08 3.60 -63.13
C TYR A 72 -8.69 2.18 -63.58
N MET A 73 -9.12 1.16 -62.85
CA MET A 73 -9.16 -0.18 -63.43
C MET A 73 -10.37 -0.20 -64.35
N ALA A 74 -10.12 -0.36 -65.65
CA ALA A 74 -11.15 -0.73 -66.60
C ALA A 74 -11.78 -2.04 -66.12
N ILE A 75 -13.06 -1.98 -65.76
CA ILE A 75 -13.85 -3.17 -65.47
C ILE A 75 -14.20 -3.73 -66.86
N GLU A 76 -13.58 -4.85 -67.22
CA GLU A 76 -14.09 -5.67 -68.32
C GLU A 76 -15.45 -6.21 -67.86
N ASP A 77 -16.47 -6.04 -68.69
CA ASP A 77 -17.88 -6.38 -68.43
C ASP A 77 -18.08 -7.89 -68.17
N GLU A 78 -17.67 -8.39 -67.01
CA GLU A 78 -18.18 -9.63 -66.45
C GLU A 78 -19.46 -9.29 -65.69
N GLU A 79 -20.59 -9.46 -66.39
CA GLU A 79 -21.99 -9.34 -65.90
C GLU A 79 -22.06 -9.07 -64.40
N GLU A 80 -21.96 -7.77 -64.06
CA GLU A 80 -22.12 -7.31 -62.70
C GLU A 80 -23.50 -7.78 -62.26
N ASN A 81 -23.56 -8.55 -61.18
CA ASN A 81 -24.81 -8.76 -60.45
C ASN A 81 -25.18 -7.40 -59.85
N GLU A 82 -25.69 -6.51 -60.69
CA GLU A 82 -26.05 -5.13 -60.38
C GLU A 82 -27.35 -5.20 -59.57
N VAL A 83 -27.20 -5.41 -58.27
CA VAL A 83 -28.33 -5.40 -57.34
C VAL A 83 -28.81 -3.96 -57.23
N ASN A 84 -29.74 -3.61 -58.11
CA ASN A 84 -30.34 -2.29 -58.22
C ASN A 84 -31.24 -2.02 -57.00
N PHE A 85 -30.66 -1.50 -55.92
CA PHE A 85 -31.44 -0.99 -54.79
C PHE A 85 -32.26 0.21 -55.24
N THR A 86 -33.52 0.24 -54.83
CA THR A 86 -34.33 1.43 -55.06
C THR A 86 -33.84 2.57 -54.15
N PHE A 87 -33.90 3.81 -54.64
CA PHE A 87 -33.51 4.99 -53.85
C PHE A 87 -34.19 5.03 -52.47
N ASN A 88 -35.45 4.58 -52.41
CA ASN A 88 -36.23 4.54 -51.18
C ASN A 88 -35.72 3.50 -50.17
N GLU A 89 -35.21 2.35 -50.64
CA GLU A 89 -34.55 1.36 -49.77
C GLU A 89 -33.24 1.89 -49.20
N LEU A 90 -32.45 2.58 -50.03
CA LEU A 90 -31.19 3.19 -49.60
C LEU A 90 -31.42 4.30 -48.56
N GLN A 91 -32.41 5.15 -48.79
CA GLN A 91 -32.76 6.23 -47.86
C GLN A 91 -33.23 5.69 -46.51
N ASN A 92 -34.10 4.67 -46.51
CA ASN A 92 -34.53 4.01 -45.27
C ASN A 92 -33.36 3.34 -44.52
N ALA A 93 -32.41 2.74 -45.24
CA ALA A 93 -31.23 2.15 -44.61
C ALA A 93 -30.33 3.20 -43.96
N TYR A 94 -30.13 4.33 -44.64
CA TYR A 94 -29.34 5.45 -44.11
C TYR A 94 -29.98 6.07 -42.85
N GLU A 95 -31.29 6.27 -42.85
CA GLU A 95 -32.00 6.86 -41.71
C GLU A 95 -31.91 5.97 -40.46
N LYS A 96 -32.12 4.65 -40.61
CA LYS A 96 -31.90 3.68 -39.52
C LYS A 96 -30.47 3.72 -38.98
N LEU A 97 -29.49 3.76 -39.89
CA LEU A 97 -28.09 3.83 -39.51
C LEU A 97 -27.78 5.12 -38.73
N TYR A 98 -28.39 6.24 -39.13
CA TYR A 98 -28.23 7.52 -38.47
C TYR A 98 -28.84 7.54 -37.06
N GLU A 99 -30.04 6.97 -36.88
CA GLU A 99 -30.66 6.80 -35.56
C GLU A 99 -29.80 5.93 -34.63
N GLU A 100 -29.25 4.82 -35.14
CA GLU A 100 -28.33 3.98 -34.37
C GLU A 100 -27.05 4.74 -33.98
N TYR A 101 -26.51 5.54 -34.90
CA TYR A 101 -25.35 6.39 -34.64
C TYR A 101 -25.62 7.40 -33.51
N GLU A 102 -26.75 8.10 -33.54
CA GLU A 102 -27.12 9.04 -32.48
C GLU A 102 -27.26 8.34 -31.12
N ASN A 103 -27.90 7.18 -31.12
CA ASN A 103 -28.05 6.34 -29.92
C ASN A 103 -26.69 5.91 -29.34
N VAL A 104 -25.75 5.51 -30.19
CA VAL A 104 -24.37 5.18 -29.79
C VAL A 104 -23.65 6.41 -29.23
N CYS A 105 -23.83 7.58 -29.85
CA CYS A 105 -23.25 8.83 -29.36
C CYS A 105 -23.76 9.20 -27.96
N LEU A 106 -25.05 9.03 -27.69
CA LEU A 106 -25.64 9.26 -26.36
C LEU A 106 -25.08 8.28 -25.33
N LYS A 107 -24.99 6.99 -25.66
CA LYS A 107 -24.37 5.96 -24.80
C LYS A 107 -22.91 6.28 -24.51
N ASN A 108 -22.15 6.77 -25.49
CA ASN A 108 -20.76 7.15 -25.28
C ASN A 108 -20.63 8.36 -24.33
N LYS A 109 -21.52 9.35 -24.45
CA LYS A 109 -21.58 10.49 -23.52
C LYS A 109 -21.85 10.03 -22.08
N THR A 110 -22.76 9.08 -21.86
CA THR A 110 -23.05 8.56 -20.51
C THR A 110 -21.87 7.73 -19.97
N LEU A 111 -21.27 6.87 -20.80
CA LEU A 111 -20.08 6.09 -20.40
C LEU A 111 -18.90 6.99 -20.02
N LYS A 112 -18.65 8.08 -20.75
CA LYS A 112 -17.62 9.07 -20.39
C LYS A 112 -17.87 9.69 -19.01
N LYS A 113 -19.13 10.08 -18.71
CA LYS A 113 -19.49 10.61 -17.39
C LYS A 113 -19.25 9.58 -16.29
N ASN A 114 -19.65 8.33 -16.51
CA ASN A 114 -19.45 7.24 -15.56
C ASN A 114 -17.96 6.96 -15.33
N ALA A 115 -17.15 6.94 -16.39
CA ALA A 115 -15.70 6.74 -16.30
C ALA A 115 -15.02 7.84 -15.46
N ILE A 116 -15.42 9.10 -15.63
CA ILE A 116 -14.92 10.21 -14.81
C ILE A 116 -15.36 10.06 -13.35
N SER A 117 -16.61 9.68 -13.12
CA SER A 117 -17.14 9.43 -11.77
C SER A 117 -16.38 8.33 -11.05
N MET A 118 -16.18 7.18 -11.70
CA MET A 118 -15.44 6.06 -11.15
C MET A 118 -13.97 6.41 -10.89
N SER A 119 -13.35 7.20 -11.77
CA SER A 119 -11.96 7.63 -11.57
C SER A 119 -11.80 8.48 -10.30
N LYS A 120 -12.77 9.38 -10.02
CA LYS A 120 -12.78 10.17 -8.77
C LYS A 120 -12.95 9.30 -7.54
N GLU A 121 -13.83 8.30 -7.60
CA GLU A 121 -14.04 7.35 -6.50
C GLU A 121 -12.77 6.55 -6.19
N ILE A 122 -12.05 6.10 -7.23
CA ILE A 122 -10.74 5.43 -7.08
C ILE A 122 -9.73 6.35 -6.39
N GLU A 123 -9.66 7.64 -6.76
CA GLU A 123 -8.76 8.60 -6.11
C GLU A 123 -9.11 8.79 -4.62
N ASN A 124 -10.40 8.90 -4.29
CA ASN A 124 -10.87 9.00 -2.91
C ASN A 124 -10.49 7.76 -2.08
N LEU A 125 -10.81 6.56 -2.59
CA LEU A 125 -10.48 5.29 -1.93
C LEU A 125 -8.97 5.12 -1.76
N LYS A 126 -8.17 5.56 -2.72
CA LYS A 126 -6.70 5.57 -2.61
C LYS A 126 -6.24 6.50 -1.49
N GLY A 127 -6.89 7.65 -1.33
CA GLY A 127 -6.66 8.57 -0.22
C GLY A 127 -6.98 7.95 1.14
N GLU A 128 -8.12 7.27 1.28
CA GLU A 128 -8.50 6.58 2.51
C GLU A 128 -7.54 5.42 2.85
N ASN A 129 -7.20 4.59 1.86
CA ASN A 129 -6.22 3.52 2.04
C ASN A 129 -4.86 4.04 2.52
N SER A 130 -4.43 5.23 2.05
CA SER A 130 -3.19 5.83 2.54
C SER A 130 -3.26 6.23 4.02
N LYS A 131 -4.43 6.68 4.51
CA LYS A 131 -4.64 6.99 5.92
C LYS A 131 -4.59 5.72 6.77
N PHE A 132 -5.27 4.66 6.34
CA PHE A 132 -5.27 3.38 7.05
C PHE A 132 -3.87 2.75 7.11
N LEU A 133 -3.08 2.86 6.04
CA LEU A 133 -1.70 2.37 6.06
C LEU A 133 -0.84 3.09 7.12
N ASN A 134 -0.97 4.42 7.23
CA ASN A 134 -0.25 5.19 8.25
C ASN A 134 -0.69 4.81 9.67
N GLU A 135 -1.99 4.56 9.88
CA GLU A 135 -2.52 4.12 11.17
C GLU A 135 -2.00 2.72 11.56
N ILE A 136 -1.99 1.79 10.62
CA ILE A 136 -1.42 0.44 10.82
C ILE A 136 0.05 0.53 11.20
N GLU A 137 0.83 1.40 10.56
CA GLU A 137 2.24 1.60 10.88
C GLU A 137 2.43 2.14 12.30
N SER A 138 1.65 3.15 12.70
CA SER A 138 1.67 3.67 14.08
C SER A 138 1.29 2.61 15.12
N LEU A 139 0.27 1.80 14.84
CA LEU A 139 -0.15 0.71 15.73
C LEU A 139 0.92 -0.37 15.84
N LYS A 140 1.63 -0.68 14.75
CA LYS A 140 2.72 -1.66 14.75
C LYS A 140 3.85 -1.25 15.68
N ASP A 141 4.21 0.03 15.72
CA ASP A 141 5.25 0.52 16.62
C ASP A 141 4.82 0.50 18.08
N LYS A 142 3.59 0.92 18.39
CA LYS A 142 3.01 0.78 19.73
C LYS A 142 2.97 -0.68 20.18
N ASN A 143 2.68 -1.62 19.27
CA ASN A 143 2.64 -3.03 19.61
C ASN A 143 4.04 -3.58 19.96
N LYS A 144 5.10 -3.13 19.27
CA LYS A 144 6.49 -3.48 19.64
C LYS A 144 6.84 -2.97 21.04
N GLU A 145 6.39 -1.78 21.39
CA GLU A 145 6.60 -1.21 22.74
C GLU A 145 5.86 -2.03 23.80
N ASN A 146 4.60 -2.41 23.54
CA ASN A 146 3.83 -3.28 24.43
C ASN A 146 4.50 -4.63 24.67
N GLU A 147 5.08 -5.26 23.64
CA GLU A 147 5.83 -6.51 23.80
C GLU A 147 7.08 -6.32 24.69
N LYS A 148 7.80 -5.21 24.56
CA LYS A 148 8.93 -4.89 25.45
C LYS A 148 8.47 -4.70 26.89
N LEU A 149 7.41 -3.93 27.12
CA LEU A 149 6.85 -3.70 28.44
C LEU A 149 6.38 -5.01 29.09
N LYS A 150 5.83 -5.94 28.30
CA LYS A 150 5.42 -7.26 28.79
C LYS A 150 6.61 -8.07 29.31
N ILE A 151 7.73 -8.07 28.57
CA ILE A 151 8.98 -8.72 29.01
C ILE A 151 9.51 -8.09 30.31
N GLU A 152 9.49 -6.77 30.42
CA GLU A 152 9.91 -6.05 31.64
C GLU A 152 9.00 -6.37 32.84
N ILE A 153 7.68 -6.43 32.64
CA ILE A 153 6.71 -6.82 33.67
C ILE A 153 6.98 -8.25 34.15
N ASP A 154 7.24 -9.19 33.24
CA ASP A 154 7.52 -10.58 33.61
C ASP A 154 8.85 -10.69 34.39
N ALA A 155 9.87 -9.93 34.00
CA ALA A 155 11.13 -9.85 34.73
C ALA A 155 10.94 -9.25 36.14
N LEU A 156 10.18 -8.15 36.25
CA LEU A 156 9.84 -7.50 37.51
C LEU A 156 9.04 -8.43 38.42
N LYS A 157 8.02 -9.11 37.90
CA LYS A 157 7.25 -10.13 38.65
C LYS A 157 8.15 -11.20 39.23
N LYS A 158 9.10 -11.71 38.45
CA LYS A 158 10.06 -12.72 38.94
C LYS A 158 10.91 -12.17 40.08
N SER A 159 11.42 -10.95 39.96
CA SER A 159 12.20 -10.29 41.01
C SER A 159 11.37 -10.04 42.27
N PHE A 160 10.10 -9.64 42.11
CA PHE A 160 9.18 -9.40 43.21
C PHE A 160 8.86 -10.68 43.97
N SER A 161 8.61 -11.79 43.27
CA SER A 161 8.41 -13.09 43.92
C SER A 161 9.61 -13.52 44.75
N THR A 162 10.85 -13.31 44.25
CA THR A 162 12.05 -13.60 45.04
C THR A 162 12.20 -12.69 46.26
N PHE A 163 11.87 -11.40 46.10
CA PHE A 163 11.89 -10.44 47.19
C PHE A 163 10.85 -10.77 48.27
N SER A 164 9.61 -11.08 47.88
CA SER A 164 8.53 -11.50 48.79
C SER A 164 8.96 -12.71 49.61
N ASN A 165 9.48 -13.76 48.95
CA ASN A 165 9.96 -14.96 49.64
C ASN A 165 11.09 -14.66 50.64
N SER A 166 11.96 -13.68 50.34
CA SER A 166 13.02 -13.26 51.26
C SER A 166 12.46 -12.44 52.43
N SER A 167 11.44 -11.60 52.19
CA SER A 167 10.74 -10.84 53.22
C SER A 167 10.05 -11.77 54.21
N ASP A 168 9.31 -12.78 53.72
CA ASP A 168 8.62 -13.75 54.57
C ASP A 168 9.61 -14.52 55.46
N LYS A 169 10.79 -14.88 54.92
CA LYS A 169 11.86 -15.51 55.71
C LYS A 169 12.40 -14.58 56.79
N LEU A 170 12.58 -13.30 56.48
CA LEU A 170 13.02 -12.29 57.44
C LEU A 170 11.98 -12.07 58.54
N ASP A 171 10.70 -11.94 58.18
CA ASP A 171 9.60 -11.77 59.13
C ASP A 171 9.48 -12.97 60.07
N ASN A 172 9.64 -14.19 59.55
CA ASN A 172 9.72 -15.39 60.39
C ASN A 172 10.90 -15.35 61.36
N LEU A 173 12.08 -14.92 60.92
CA LEU A 173 13.26 -14.79 61.79
C LEU A 173 13.04 -13.74 62.89
N LEU A 174 12.47 -12.58 62.55
CA LEU A 174 12.17 -11.51 63.51
C LEU A 174 11.06 -11.93 64.49
N GLY A 175 10.05 -12.68 64.02
CA GLY A 175 9.00 -13.23 64.88
C GLY A 175 9.52 -14.26 65.90
N LEU A 176 10.63 -14.94 65.59
CA LEU A 176 11.31 -15.87 66.49
C LEU A 176 12.28 -15.17 67.46
N GLN A 177 12.53 -13.86 67.30
CA GLN A 177 13.42 -13.13 68.20
C GLN A 177 12.80 -13.04 69.60
N ARG A 178 13.47 -13.65 70.60
CA ARG A 178 13.10 -13.51 72.01
C ARG A 178 12.99 -12.03 72.38
N CYS A 179 11.93 -11.66 73.10
CA CYS A 179 11.84 -10.35 73.72
C CYS A 179 13.13 -10.11 74.53
N VAL A 180 13.72 -8.91 74.45
CA VAL A 180 14.97 -8.56 75.14
C VAL A 180 14.89 -8.78 76.67
N PHE A 181 13.66 -8.95 77.18
CA PHE A 181 13.32 -9.19 78.58
C PHE A 181 13.11 -10.68 78.95
N ASP A 182 13.07 -11.62 77.99
CA ASP A 182 13.03 -13.08 78.22
C ASP A 182 14.44 -13.64 78.49
N LYS A 183 15.15 -13.02 79.44
CA LYS A 183 16.43 -13.53 79.94
C LYS A 183 16.16 -14.55 81.05
N ALA A 184 16.30 -15.83 80.71
CA ALA A 184 16.40 -16.91 81.69
C ALA A 184 17.85 -17.41 81.73
N GLY A 185 18.46 -17.33 82.91
CA GLY A 185 19.85 -17.70 83.19
C GLY A 185 20.21 -17.33 84.62
N LEU A 186 21.31 -17.90 85.15
CA LEU A 186 21.77 -17.64 86.52
C LEU A 186 21.96 -16.13 86.75
N GLY A 187 21.11 -15.54 87.59
CA GLY A 187 21.16 -14.12 87.98
C GLY A 187 20.05 -13.20 87.45
N TYR A 188 19.06 -13.69 86.69
CA TYR A 188 17.91 -12.87 86.24
C TYR A 188 16.57 -13.36 86.81
N GLU A 189 15.80 -12.45 87.42
CA GLU A 189 14.44 -12.71 87.90
C GLU A 189 13.40 -12.52 86.79
N GLN A 190 12.45 -13.46 86.67
CA GLN A 190 11.38 -13.42 85.68
C GLN A 190 10.38 -12.28 85.98
N MET A 191 10.37 -11.25 85.13
CA MET A 191 9.40 -10.15 85.23
C MET A 191 8.05 -10.56 84.61
N LYS A 192 6.99 -10.66 85.44
CA LYS A 192 5.66 -11.17 85.07
C LYS A 192 4.78 -10.24 84.18
N ASN A 193 5.27 -9.07 83.77
CA ASN A 193 4.49 -8.09 83.00
C ASN A 193 5.24 -7.63 81.75
N VAL A 194 5.27 -8.45 80.71
CA VAL A 194 5.95 -8.12 79.44
C VAL A 194 4.98 -7.42 78.50
N LYS A 195 5.05 -6.08 78.42
CA LYS A 195 4.42 -5.33 77.33
C LYS A 195 5.20 -5.62 76.05
N HIS A 196 4.55 -6.17 75.03
CA HIS A 196 5.13 -6.33 73.71
C HIS A 196 5.47 -4.94 73.16
N PHE A 197 6.74 -4.58 73.15
CA PHE A 197 7.17 -3.39 72.43
C PHE A 197 7.14 -3.72 70.95
N LYS A 198 6.19 -3.10 70.23
CA LYS A 198 6.23 -3.04 68.77
C LYS A 198 7.60 -2.46 68.41
N ILE A 199 8.40 -3.18 67.62
CA ILE A 199 9.69 -2.67 67.15
C ILE A 199 9.38 -1.41 66.35
N PHE A 200 9.64 -0.24 66.96
CA PHE A 200 9.50 1.04 66.29
C PHE A 200 10.71 1.17 65.38
N PHE A 201 10.55 0.82 64.10
CA PHE A 201 11.40 1.42 63.08
C PHE A 201 11.19 2.94 63.19
N VAL A 202 12.18 3.64 63.71
CA VAL A 202 12.17 5.10 63.74
C VAL A 202 12.18 5.53 62.27
N LYS A 203 11.03 6.03 61.78
CA LYS A 203 10.97 6.63 60.45
C LYS A 203 12.06 7.70 60.38
N LYS A 204 12.89 7.64 59.34
CA LYS A 204 13.86 8.70 59.03
C LYS A 204 13.09 10.02 59.05
N VAL A 205 13.50 10.96 59.90
CA VAL A 205 12.95 12.32 59.89
C VAL A 205 13.43 12.93 58.59
N GLU A 206 12.56 12.95 57.58
CA GLU A 206 12.82 13.67 56.34
C GLU A 206 12.87 15.17 56.69
N PRO A 207 13.98 15.87 56.40
CA PRO A 207 14.00 17.30 56.62
C PRO A 207 12.93 17.94 55.73
N GLN A 208 12.00 18.65 56.35
CA GLN A 208 10.94 19.37 55.66
C GLN A 208 11.54 20.62 55.00
N PHE A 209 12.02 20.46 53.76
CA PHE A 209 12.48 21.60 52.96
C PHE A 209 11.26 22.32 52.38
N VAL A 210 11.18 23.62 52.64
CA VAL A 210 10.15 24.51 52.08
C VAL A 210 10.75 25.17 50.85
N CYS A 211 10.09 25.04 49.70
CA CYS A 211 10.52 25.72 48.48
C CYS A 211 10.44 27.24 48.68
N ASN A 212 11.55 27.94 48.41
CA ASN A 212 11.66 29.38 48.64
C ASN A 212 10.81 30.21 47.66
N CYS A 213 10.37 29.60 46.55
CA CYS A 213 9.55 30.24 45.52
C CYS A 213 8.04 30.11 45.77
N CYS A 214 7.58 29.00 46.36
CA CYS A 214 6.14 28.72 46.48
C CYS A 214 5.66 28.34 47.88
N GLY A 215 6.55 28.23 48.87
CA GLY A 215 6.19 27.96 50.27
C GLY A 215 5.68 26.53 50.52
N LYS A 216 5.74 25.64 49.53
CA LYS A 216 5.29 24.24 49.67
C LYS A 216 6.44 23.34 50.12
N LEU A 217 6.10 22.33 50.93
CA LEU A 217 7.03 21.31 51.41
C LEU A 217 7.37 20.27 50.32
N GLY A 218 8.61 19.77 50.32
CA GLY A 218 9.01 18.58 49.55
C GLY A 218 9.82 18.84 48.28
N HIS A 219 10.21 20.09 48.01
CA HIS A 219 11.15 20.45 46.94
C HIS A 219 11.92 21.72 47.31
N VAL A 220 13.04 21.95 46.63
CA VAL A 220 13.87 23.17 46.76
C VAL A 220 13.43 24.18 45.71
#